data_AF-A0A650CPN2-F1
#
_entry.id   AF-A0A650CPN2-F1
#
_cell.length_a   1.000
_cell.length_b   1.000
_cell.length_c   1.000
_cell.angle_alpha   90.00
_cell.angle_beta   90.00
_cell.angle_gamma   90.00
#
_symmetry.space_group_name_H-M   'P 1'
#
loop_
_entity.id
_entity.type
_entity.pdbx_description
1 polymer ?
#
loop_
_entity_poly.entity_id
_entity_poly.type
_entity_poly.pdbx_seq_one_letter_code
_entity_poly.pdbx_strand_id
1 'polypeptide(L)'
;MDILERILQKPRLIKSYYYGVNLVIVINAAEKLYAEGKKPCIINFDKIKWEFYPYEIKFKMLCDNDSENLVFEAEKVSEIPLKFRLVTSAKVFNINCDIATVERIGNNLYKILLDGEVITFQVKEGKLIERPMTRIDQEILNLLNENGGTMTVKELVDIISFKLRVSKDYVRNELAFLKTSGKVEIEKSTVKLIR
;
A
#
# COMPACT_ATOMS: atom_id res chain seq x y z
N MET A 1 -9.29 7.75 -7.66
CA MET A 1 -9.76 6.87 -6.58
C MET A 1 -8.55 6.51 -5.75
N ASP A 2 -8.54 6.87 -4.47
CA ASP A 2 -7.39 6.64 -3.60
C ASP A 2 -7.32 5.18 -3.09
N ILE A 3 -6.19 4.79 -2.52
CA ILE A 3 -5.93 3.45 -1.98
C ILE A 3 -6.99 3.01 -0.96
N LEU A 4 -7.52 3.91 -0.12
CA LEU A 4 -8.54 3.58 0.88
C LEU A 4 -9.90 3.37 0.23
N GLU A 5 -10.28 4.20 -0.74
CA GLU A 5 -11.48 4.00 -1.54
C GLU A 5 -11.47 2.61 -2.15
N ARG A 6 -10.36 2.25 -2.78
CA ARG A 6 -10.19 0.91 -3.35
C ARG A 6 -10.31 -0.18 -2.30
N ILE A 7 -9.67 -0.02 -1.14
CA ILE A 7 -9.75 -0.97 -0.02
C ILE A 7 -11.21 -1.18 0.45
N LEU A 8 -12.01 -0.12 0.51
CA LEU A 8 -13.35 -0.14 1.11
C LEU A 8 -14.50 -0.49 0.15
N GLN A 9 -14.23 -0.59 -1.17
CA GLN A 9 -15.25 -0.95 -2.17
C GLN A 9 -15.99 -2.26 -1.85
N LYS A 10 -15.33 -3.21 -1.21
CA LYS A 10 -15.85 -4.54 -0.86
C LYS A 10 -15.17 -5.04 0.42
N PRO A 11 -15.79 -5.99 1.15
CA PRO A 11 -15.16 -6.62 2.30
C PRO A 11 -13.76 -7.15 1.95
N ARG A 12 -12.76 -6.83 2.78
CA ARG A 12 -11.37 -7.18 2.48
C ARG A 12 -10.56 -7.50 3.73
N LEU A 13 -9.66 -8.48 3.58
CA LEU A 13 -8.61 -8.80 4.53
C LEU A 13 -7.29 -8.19 4.03
N ILE A 14 -6.68 -7.32 4.82
CA ILE A 14 -5.34 -6.80 4.63
C ILE A 14 -4.37 -7.68 5.38
N LYS A 15 -3.59 -8.48 4.63
CA LYS A 15 -2.52 -9.30 5.17
C LYS A 15 -1.27 -8.44 5.31
N SER A 16 -0.82 -8.20 6.54
CA SER A 16 0.30 -7.30 6.82
C SER A 16 0.90 -7.58 8.20
N TYR A 17 2.23 -7.67 8.27
CA TYR A 17 2.99 -7.79 9.52
C TYR A 17 3.36 -6.43 10.12
N TYR A 18 2.96 -5.32 9.49
CA TYR A 18 3.39 -3.98 9.86
C TYR A 18 2.31 -3.27 10.68
N TYR A 19 2.38 -3.41 12.00
CA TYR A 19 1.42 -2.84 12.96
C TYR A 19 1.07 -1.36 12.66
N GLY A 20 2.08 -0.50 12.44
CA GLY A 20 1.85 0.92 12.15
C GLY A 20 1.09 1.16 10.85
N VAL A 21 1.31 0.33 9.82
CA VAL A 21 0.55 0.40 8.56
C VAL A 21 -0.89 -0.05 8.79
N ASN A 22 -1.08 -1.14 9.54
CA ASN A 22 -2.40 -1.66 9.87
C ASN A 22 -3.22 -0.63 10.65
N LEU A 23 -2.59 0.04 11.61
CA LEU A 23 -3.21 1.09 12.42
C LEU A 23 -3.64 2.27 11.54
N VAL A 24 -2.76 2.77 10.69
CA VAL A 24 -3.05 3.87 9.77
C VAL A 24 -4.19 3.50 8.81
N ILE A 25 -4.15 2.31 8.22
CA ILE A 25 -5.21 1.81 7.34
C ILE A 25 -6.56 1.79 8.06
N VAL A 26 -6.64 1.22 9.27
CA VAL A 26 -7.90 1.11 10.02
C VAL A 26 -8.43 2.47 10.45
N ILE A 27 -7.57 3.36 10.96
CA ILE A 27 -7.98 4.69 11.39
C ILE A 27 -8.46 5.53 10.20
N ASN A 28 -7.70 5.55 9.09
CA ASN A 28 -8.10 6.33 7.93
C ASN A 28 -9.37 5.74 7.27
N ALA A 29 -9.57 4.43 7.33
CA ALA A 29 -10.82 3.79 6.90
C ALA A 29 -12.01 4.23 7.77
N ALA A 30 -11.84 4.27 9.10
CA ALA A 30 -12.87 4.73 10.03
C ALA A 30 -13.24 6.20 9.78
N GLU A 31 -12.24 7.07 9.62
CA GLU A 31 -12.44 8.49 9.28
C GLU A 31 -13.19 8.67 7.97
N LYS A 32 -12.82 7.90 6.95
CA LYS A 32 -13.47 7.97 5.64
C LYS A 32 -14.94 7.54 5.69
N LEU A 33 -15.22 6.39 6.32
CA LEU A 33 -16.58 5.90 6.51
C LEU A 33 -17.43 6.91 7.29
N TYR A 34 -16.87 7.51 8.34
CA TYR A 34 -17.56 8.54 9.12
C TYR A 34 -17.87 9.79 8.30
N ALA A 35 -16.91 10.25 7.48
CA ALA A 35 -17.12 11.37 6.56
C ALA A 35 -18.20 11.09 5.49
N GLU A 36 -18.39 9.81 5.13
CA GLU A 36 -19.47 9.33 4.26
C GLU A 36 -20.81 9.12 5.00
N GLY A 37 -20.90 9.51 6.28
CA GLY A 37 -22.10 9.38 7.10
C GLY A 37 -22.38 7.97 7.62
N LYS A 38 -21.39 7.06 7.55
CA LYS A 38 -21.48 5.70 8.11
C LYS A 38 -21.07 5.68 9.58
N LYS A 39 -21.37 4.56 10.24
CA LYS A 39 -21.04 4.30 11.66
C LYS A 39 -19.84 3.35 11.74
N PRO A 40 -18.60 3.84 11.85
CA PRO A 40 -17.44 2.96 11.97
C PRO A 40 -17.40 2.34 13.37
N CYS A 41 -17.25 1.02 13.42
CA CYS A 41 -16.97 0.28 14.64
C CYS A 41 -15.63 -0.45 14.49
N ILE A 42 -14.63 -0.07 15.30
CA ILE A 42 -13.35 -0.77 15.31
C ILE A 42 -13.42 -1.90 16.33
N ILE A 43 -13.27 -3.12 15.86
CA ILE A 43 -13.19 -4.32 16.69
C ILE A 43 -11.72 -4.55 17.05
N ASN A 44 -11.48 -5.01 18.28
CA ASN A 44 -10.16 -5.06 18.92
C ASN A 44 -9.52 -3.68 19.11
N PHE A 45 -10.33 -2.65 19.39
CA PHE A 45 -9.86 -1.28 19.63
C PHE A 45 -8.89 -1.19 20.82
N ASP A 46 -9.06 -2.07 21.81
CA ASP A 46 -8.18 -2.23 22.97
C ASP A 46 -6.76 -2.70 22.61
N LYS A 47 -6.56 -3.34 21.45
CA LYS A 47 -5.22 -3.71 20.95
C LYS A 47 -4.44 -2.50 20.42
N ILE A 48 -5.07 -1.32 20.28
CA ILE A 48 -4.42 -0.12 19.76
C ILE A 48 -3.49 0.53 20.80
N LYS A 49 -2.20 0.46 20.50
CA LYS A 49 -1.11 1.25 21.08
C LYS A 49 -1.08 2.66 20.48
N TRP A 50 -1.69 3.63 21.17
CA TRP A 50 -1.86 5.01 20.70
C TRP A 50 -0.56 5.80 20.52
N GLU A 51 0.53 5.37 21.17
CA GLU A 51 1.86 5.96 20.96
C GLU A 51 2.36 5.83 19.51
N PHE A 52 1.80 4.88 18.73
CA PHE A 52 2.10 4.72 17.30
C PHE A 52 1.20 5.55 16.37
N TYR A 53 0.21 6.27 16.91
CA TYR A 53 -0.66 7.18 16.17
C TYR A 53 -0.92 8.46 16.97
N PRO A 54 0.07 9.36 17.09
CA PRO A 54 -0.04 10.60 17.87
C PRO A 54 -0.78 11.71 17.09
N TYR A 55 -1.83 11.35 16.36
CA TYR A 55 -2.61 12.26 15.53
C TYR A 55 -4.06 12.31 16.02
N GLU A 56 -4.71 13.44 15.80
CA GLU A 56 -6.12 13.62 16.14
C GLU A 56 -7.00 12.65 15.32
N ILE A 57 -7.93 11.99 16.00
CA ILE A 57 -8.90 11.08 15.40
C ILE A 57 -10.12 11.87 14.94
N LYS A 58 -10.51 11.73 13.66
CA LYS A 58 -11.63 12.47 13.06
C LYS A 58 -12.89 11.63 12.84
N PHE A 59 -13.16 10.69 13.73
CA PHE A 59 -14.39 9.90 13.73
C PHE A 59 -14.92 9.69 15.14
N LYS A 60 -16.21 9.35 15.25
CA LYS A 60 -16.80 8.81 16.47
C LYS A 60 -17.02 7.32 16.31
N MET A 61 -16.55 6.53 17.28
CA MET A 61 -16.81 5.09 17.30
C MET A 61 -18.27 4.85 17.64
N LEU A 62 -18.99 4.19 16.72
CA LEU A 62 -20.39 3.86 16.86
C LEU A 62 -20.52 2.37 16.56
N CYS A 63 -20.82 1.58 17.59
CA CYS A 63 -20.88 0.12 17.52
C CYS A 63 -22.30 -0.34 17.82
N ASP A 64 -23.13 -0.39 16.78
CA ASP A 64 -24.48 -0.92 16.76
C ASP A 64 -24.68 -1.91 15.61
N ASN A 65 -25.90 -2.41 15.42
CA ASN A 65 -26.21 -3.42 14.41
C ASN A 65 -26.04 -2.92 12.96
N ASP A 66 -26.04 -1.61 12.73
CA ASP A 66 -25.91 -0.98 11.40
C ASP A 66 -24.49 -0.49 11.12
N SER A 67 -23.54 -0.86 11.99
CA SER A 67 -22.17 -0.36 11.93
C SER A 67 -21.32 -1.07 10.87
N GLU A 68 -20.39 -0.31 10.30
CA GLU A 68 -19.36 -0.80 9.40
C GLU A 68 -18.19 -1.30 10.24
N ASN A 69 -18.09 -2.63 10.38
CA ASN A 69 -17.08 -3.24 11.24
C ASN A 69 -15.69 -3.24 10.57
N LEU A 70 -14.72 -2.69 11.28
CA LEU A 70 -13.29 -2.67 10.95
C LEU A 70 -12.54 -3.47 12.01
N VAL A 71 -12.00 -4.62 11.67
CA VAL A 71 -11.29 -5.48 12.63
C VAL A 71 -9.81 -5.15 12.62
N PHE A 72 -9.26 -4.76 13.77
CA PHE A 72 -7.84 -4.47 13.92
C PHE A 72 -7.07 -5.69 14.46
N GLU A 73 -5.97 -6.07 13.80
CA GLU A 73 -5.04 -7.12 14.25
C GLU A 73 -5.77 -8.41 14.70
N ALA A 74 -6.60 -8.95 13.80
CA ALA A 74 -7.32 -10.19 14.05
C ALA A 74 -6.33 -11.36 14.18
N GLU A 75 -6.39 -12.11 15.28
CA GLU A 75 -5.47 -13.23 15.55
C GLU A 75 -6.09 -14.60 15.27
N LYS A 76 -7.44 -14.65 15.26
CA LYS A 76 -8.29 -15.82 15.05
C LYS A 76 -9.59 -15.43 14.36
N VAL A 77 -10.20 -16.39 13.66
CA VAL A 77 -11.45 -16.18 12.90
C VAL A 77 -12.61 -15.71 13.79
N SER A 78 -12.67 -16.15 15.05
CA SER A 78 -13.75 -15.77 15.98
C SER A 78 -13.77 -14.28 16.35
N GLU A 79 -12.71 -13.53 16.05
CA GLU A 79 -12.67 -12.07 16.24
C GLU A 79 -13.33 -11.31 15.08
N ILE A 80 -13.67 -12.01 13.99
CA ILE A 80 -14.17 -11.41 12.76
C ILE A 80 -15.69 -11.63 12.70
N PRO A 81 -16.51 -10.56 12.72
CA PRO A 81 -17.95 -10.68 12.55
C PRO A 81 -18.32 -11.24 11.18
N LEU A 82 -19.54 -11.76 11.05
CA LEU A 82 -20.06 -12.21 9.75
C LEU A 82 -20.14 -11.09 8.71
N LYS A 83 -20.43 -9.85 9.15
CA LYS A 83 -20.45 -8.65 8.32
C LYS A 83 -19.32 -7.73 8.73
N PHE A 84 -18.37 -7.51 7.82
CA PHE A 84 -17.26 -6.60 8.02
C PHE A 84 -16.94 -5.85 6.74
N ARG A 85 -16.33 -4.67 6.89
CA ARG A 85 -15.81 -3.89 5.78
C ARG A 85 -14.32 -4.14 5.57
N LEU A 86 -13.58 -4.28 6.66
CA LEU A 86 -12.12 -4.38 6.65
C LEU A 86 -11.63 -5.26 7.80
N VAL A 87 -10.63 -6.07 7.53
CA VAL A 87 -9.86 -6.80 8.55
C VAL A 87 -8.38 -6.55 8.31
N THR A 88 -7.61 -6.21 9.34
CA THR A 88 -6.15 -6.29 9.29
C THR A 88 -5.67 -7.51 10.09
N SER A 89 -4.69 -8.23 9.55
CA SER A 89 -4.09 -9.37 10.24
C SER A 89 -2.72 -9.71 9.67
N ALA A 90 -1.84 -10.26 10.50
CA ALA A 90 -0.63 -10.94 10.05
C ALA A 90 -0.93 -12.30 9.35
N LYS A 91 -2.10 -12.89 9.60
CA LYS A 91 -2.51 -14.21 9.09
C LYS A 91 -3.56 -14.08 7.98
N VAL A 92 -3.63 -15.11 7.15
CA VAL A 92 -4.75 -15.31 6.23
C VAL A 92 -5.76 -16.21 6.91
N PHE A 93 -7.03 -15.81 6.87
CA PHE A 93 -8.15 -16.59 7.36
C PHE A 93 -9.00 -17.09 6.19
N ASN A 94 -9.60 -18.27 6.34
CA ASN A 94 -10.58 -18.78 5.38
C ASN A 94 -11.94 -18.10 5.63
N ILE A 95 -12.04 -16.85 5.19
CA ILE A 95 -13.25 -16.02 5.25
C ILE A 95 -13.59 -15.57 3.83
N ASN A 96 -14.87 -15.43 3.52
CA ASN A 96 -15.35 -15.13 2.16
C ASN A 96 -15.13 -13.65 1.80
N CYS A 97 -13.87 -13.24 1.60
CA CYS A 97 -13.48 -11.90 1.17
C CYS A 97 -12.19 -11.92 0.37
N ASP A 98 -11.92 -10.81 -0.33
CA ASP A 98 -10.65 -10.65 -1.02
C ASP A 98 -9.51 -10.36 -0.05
N ILE A 99 -8.31 -10.80 -0.44
CA ILE A 99 -7.09 -10.59 0.34
C ILE A 99 -6.21 -9.60 -0.40
N ALA A 100 -5.81 -8.53 0.27
CA ALA A 100 -4.75 -7.64 -0.20
C ALA A 100 -3.53 -7.78 0.69
N THR A 101 -2.37 -8.04 0.10
CA THR A 101 -1.13 -8.26 0.84
C THR A 101 -0.28 -7.00 0.81
N VAL A 102 0.15 -6.55 1.99
CA VAL A 102 1.09 -5.44 2.16
C VAL A 102 2.49 -5.98 2.39
N GLU A 103 3.44 -5.47 1.62
CA GLU A 103 4.86 -5.79 1.74
C GLU A 103 5.68 -4.50 1.89
N ARG A 104 6.62 -4.48 2.85
CA ARG A 104 7.61 -3.40 2.93
C ARG A 104 8.64 -3.63 1.84
N ILE A 105 8.86 -2.58 1.06
CA ILE A 105 9.81 -2.61 -0.04
C ILE A 105 10.97 -1.65 0.21
N GLY A 106 10.77 -0.57 0.95
CA GLY A 106 11.85 0.36 1.29
C GLY A 106 11.72 0.95 2.69
N ASN A 107 12.51 1.98 2.95
CA ASN A 107 12.35 2.74 4.18
C ASN A 107 11.04 3.53 4.15
N ASN A 108 10.10 3.16 5.01
CA ASN A 108 8.74 3.73 5.04
C ASN A 108 8.01 3.68 3.68
N LEU A 109 8.33 2.69 2.85
CA LEU A 109 7.74 2.47 1.53
C LEU A 109 7.20 1.06 1.47
N TYR A 110 5.93 0.95 1.09
CA TYR A 110 5.18 -0.29 1.07
C TYR A 110 4.49 -0.46 -0.28
N LYS A 111 4.24 -1.70 -0.68
CA LYS A 111 3.33 -2.01 -1.77
C LYS A 111 2.16 -2.82 -1.25
N ILE A 112 1.00 -2.63 -1.86
CA ILE A 112 -0.18 -3.47 -1.68
C ILE A 112 -0.57 -4.07 -3.03
N LEU A 113 -0.82 -5.38 -3.07
CA LEU A 113 -1.48 -6.01 -4.21
C LEU A 113 -2.99 -5.94 -3.98
N LEU A 114 -3.67 -5.12 -4.77
CA LEU A 114 -5.09 -4.81 -4.63
C LEU A 114 -5.77 -4.98 -5.99
N ASP A 115 -6.69 -5.95 -6.10
CA ASP A 115 -7.44 -6.22 -7.33
C ASP A 115 -6.56 -6.44 -8.57
N GLY A 116 -5.43 -7.13 -8.40
CA GLY A 116 -4.45 -7.41 -9.46
C GLY A 116 -3.48 -6.26 -9.76
N GLU A 117 -3.63 -5.10 -9.11
CA GLU A 117 -2.74 -3.96 -9.25
C GLU A 117 -1.81 -3.81 -8.05
N VAL A 118 -0.55 -3.50 -8.34
CA VAL A 118 0.44 -3.15 -7.32
C VAL A 118 0.42 -1.64 -7.11
N ILE A 119 -0.06 -1.21 -5.95
CA ILE A 119 -0.06 0.20 -5.54
C ILE A 119 1.08 0.38 -4.54
N THR A 120 1.90 1.40 -4.75
CA THR A 120 2.98 1.76 -3.83
C THR A 120 2.59 2.98 -3.01
N PHE A 121 2.84 2.94 -1.70
CA PHE A 121 2.47 4.00 -0.79
C PHE A 121 3.48 4.15 0.35
N GLN A 122 3.43 5.30 1.01
CA GLN A 122 4.16 5.60 2.24
C GLN A 122 3.19 5.92 3.35
N VAL A 123 3.60 5.68 4.59
CA VAL A 123 2.88 6.18 5.76
C VAL A 123 3.53 7.50 6.18
N LYS A 124 2.84 8.62 6.03
CA LYS A 124 3.37 9.93 6.43
C LYS A 124 2.30 10.67 7.23
N GLU A 125 2.67 11.13 8.42
CA GLU A 125 1.79 11.96 9.27
C GLU A 125 0.40 11.33 9.48
N GLY A 126 0.38 10.02 9.77
CA GLY A 126 -0.85 9.28 10.03
C GLY A 126 -1.68 8.97 8.78
N LYS A 127 -1.17 9.23 7.57
CA LYS A 127 -1.89 9.02 6.30
C LYS A 127 -1.16 8.08 5.36
N LEU A 128 -1.94 7.44 4.49
CA LEU A 128 -1.42 6.70 3.34
C LEU A 128 -1.22 7.67 2.18
N ILE A 129 0.02 7.88 1.79
CA ILE A 129 0.39 8.71 0.64
C ILE A 129 0.80 7.78 -0.49
N GLU A 130 -0.04 7.67 -1.51
CA GLU A 130 0.31 6.96 -2.73
C GLU A 130 1.52 7.61 -3.40
N ARG A 131 2.47 6.79 -3.82
CA ARG A 131 3.56 7.21 -4.70
C ARG A 131 3.19 6.79 -6.12
N PRO A 132 2.62 7.70 -6.94
CA PRO A 132 2.35 7.38 -8.34
C PRO A 132 3.66 7.15 -9.09
N MET A 133 3.60 6.41 -10.19
CA MET A 133 4.71 6.38 -11.15
C MET A 133 4.93 7.79 -11.68
N THR A 134 6.16 8.27 -11.54
CA THR A 134 6.58 9.54 -12.11
C THR A 134 6.76 9.42 -13.62
N ARG A 135 6.90 10.56 -14.32
CA ARG A 135 7.28 10.57 -15.74
C ARG A 135 8.60 9.81 -15.98
N ILE A 136 9.54 9.87 -15.03
CA ILE A 136 10.83 9.19 -15.15
C ILE A 136 10.65 7.68 -15.01
N ASP A 137 9.81 7.23 -14.06
CA ASP A 137 9.48 5.82 -13.90
C ASP A 137 8.91 5.24 -15.19
N GLN A 138 7.94 5.94 -15.78
CA GLN A 138 7.34 5.54 -17.04
C GLN A 138 8.35 5.51 -18.18
N GLU A 139 9.22 6.51 -18.27
CA GLU A 139 10.24 6.57 -19.31
C GLU A 139 11.27 5.44 -19.18
N ILE A 140 11.67 5.08 -17.94
CA ILE A 140 12.55 3.94 -17.68
C ILE A 140 11.89 2.64 -18.15
N LEU A 141 10.62 2.43 -17.79
CA LEU A 141 9.89 1.21 -18.16
C LEU A 141 9.64 1.12 -19.66
N ASN A 142 9.29 2.24 -20.31
CA ASN A 142 9.11 2.31 -21.77
C ASN A 142 10.42 1.99 -22.49
N LEU A 143 11.53 2.61 -22.07
CA LEU A 143 12.83 2.37 -22.67
C LEU A 143 13.24 0.89 -22.52
N LEU A 144 13.01 0.28 -21.35
CA LEU A 144 13.24 -1.15 -21.16
C LEU A 144 12.39 -1.99 -22.12
N ASN A 145 11.10 -1.67 -22.27
CA ASN A 145 10.20 -2.38 -23.18
C ASN A 145 10.64 -2.27 -24.65
N GLU A 146 11.02 -1.07 -25.09
CA GLU A 146 11.53 -0.80 -26.44
C GLU A 146 12.81 -1.59 -26.76
N ASN A 147 13.63 -1.88 -25.75
CA ASN A 147 14.90 -2.60 -25.88
C ASN A 147 14.79 -4.08 -25.50
N GLY A 148 13.62 -4.70 -25.68
CA GLY A 148 13.44 -6.15 -25.47
C GLY A 148 13.33 -6.57 -23.99
N GLY A 149 13.18 -5.62 -23.07
CA GLY A 149 12.97 -5.84 -21.64
C GLY A 149 14.25 -5.96 -20.81
N THR A 150 15.44 -5.72 -21.37
CA THR A 150 16.71 -5.84 -20.65
C THR A 150 17.72 -4.81 -21.15
N MET A 151 18.40 -4.09 -20.25
CA MET A 151 19.44 -3.11 -20.58
C MET A 151 20.50 -3.05 -19.49
N THR A 152 21.69 -2.51 -19.79
CA THR A 152 22.63 -2.20 -18.70
C THR A 152 22.18 -0.98 -17.90
N VAL A 153 22.50 -0.96 -16.60
CA VAL A 153 22.23 0.20 -15.72
C VAL A 153 22.87 1.47 -16.30
N LYS A 154 24.08 1.36 -16.85
CA LYS A 154 24.80 2.50 -17.42
C LYS A 154 24.06 3.10 -18.62
N GLU A 155 23.71 2.27 -19.61
CA GLU A 155 23.01 2.73 -20.82
C GLU A 155 21.66 3.35 -20.46
N LEU A 156 20.89 2.67 -19.63
CA LEU A 156 19.57 3.15 -19.20
C LEU A 156 19.68 4.50 -18.48
N VAL A 157 20.61 4.62 -17.52
CA VAL A 157 20.81 5.87 -16.78
C VAL A 157 21.28 6.99 -17.70
N ASP A 158 22.21 6.72 -18.61
CA ASP A 158 22.75 7.72 -19.54
C ASP A 158 21.67 8.22 -20.51
N ILE A 159 20.87 7.32 -21.09
CA ILE A 159 19.78 7.67 -22.02
C ILE A 159 18.71 8.49 -21.31
N ILE A 160 18.22 8.05 -20.15
CA ILE A 160 17.14 8.72 -19.42
C ILE A 160 17.61 10.08 -18.89
N SER A 161 18.82 10.15 -18.32
CA SER A 161 19.41 11.39 -17.82
C SER A 161 19.52 12.44 -18.93
N PHE A 162 20.00 12.04 -20.12
CA PHE A 162 20.08 12.92 -21.28
C PHE A 162 18.70 13.33 -21.80
N LYS A 163 17.79 12.36 -22.01
CA LYS A 163 16.44 12.57 -22.57
C LYS A 163 15.59 13.51 -21.71
N LEU A 164 15.66 13.37 -20.38
CA LEU A 164 14.82 14.12 -19.45
C LEU A 164 15.54 15.30 -18.76
N ARG A 165 16.83 15.53 -19.08
CA ARG A 165 17.67 16.58 -18.48
C ARG A 165 17.69 16.54 -16.95
N VAL A 166 17.84 15.34 -16.38
CA VAL A 166 17.93 15.10 -14.94
C VAL A 166 19.28 14.49 -14.56
N SER A 167 19.69 14.59 -13.29
CA SER A 167 20.95 14.01 -12.84
C SER A 167 20.92 12.47 -12.91
N LYS A 168 22.06 11.85 -13.21
CA LYS A 168 22.20 10.39 -13.22
C LYS A 168 21.85 9.76 -11.86
N ASP A 169 22.15 10.44 -10.77
CA ASP A 169 21.81 9.97 -9.42
C ASP A 169 20.32 9.97 -9.16
N TYR A 170 19.60 10.96 -9.71
CA TYR A 170 18.14 10.96 -9.64
C TYR A 170 17.54 9.78 -10.41
N VAL A 171 18.04 9.49 -11.61
CA VAL A 171 17.62 8.29 -12.37
C VAL A 171 17.91 7.00 -11.60
N ARG A 172 19.08 6.90 -10.96
CA ARG A 172 19.42 5.73 -10.11
C ARG A 172 18.47 5.57 -8.93
N ASN A 173 18.02 6.66 -8.32
CA ASN A 173 17.05 6.62 -7.23
C ASN A 173 15.67 6.14 -7.72
N GLU A 174 15.20 6.63 -8.87
CA GLU A 174 13.96 6.13 -9.48
C GLU A 174 14.10 4.67 -9.93
N LEU A 175 15.24 4.27 -10.46
CA LEU A 175 15.52 2.88 -10.81
C LEU A 175 15.54 1.97 -9.57
N ALA A 176 16.13 2.42 -8.46
CA ALA A 176 16.07 1.72 -7.18
C ALA A 176 14.62 1.61 -6.68
N PHE A 177 13.80 2.66 -6.87
CA PHE A 177 12.38 2.62 -6.57
C PHE A 177 11.64 1.58 -7.43
N LEU A 178 11.87 1.54 -8.74
CA LEU A 178 11.27 0.55 -9.64
C LEU A 178 11.66 -0.88 -9.30
N LYS A 179 12.92 -1.09 -8.87
CA LYS A 179 13.37 -2.39 -8.36
C LYS A 179 12.57 -2.77 -7.12
N THR A 180 12.47 -1.82 -6.21
CA THR A 180 11.83 -1.97 -4.92
C THR A 180 10.32 -2.23 -5.08
N SER A 181 9.65 -1.56 -6.01
CA SER A 181 8.23 -1.77 -6.33
C SER A 181 7.96 -3.04 -7.16
N GLY A 182 9.00 -3.82 -7.50
CA GLY A 182 8.87 -5.06 -8.24
C GLY A 182 8.50 -4.86 -9.71
N LYS A 183 8.85 -3.71 -10.29
CA LYS A 183 8.68 -3.45 -11.73
C LYS A 183 9.91 -3.87 -12.54
N VAL A 184 11.08 -3.87 -11.91
CA VAL A 184 12.33 -4.33 -12.53
C VAL A 184 13.13 -5.21 -11.57
N GLU A 185 13.96 -6.08 -12.12
CA GLU A 185 15.04 -6.75 -11.41
C GLU A 185 16.36 -6.06 -11.77
N ILE A 186 17.28 -5.99 -10.80
CA ILE A 186 18.62 -5.48 -11.04
C ILE A 186 19.62 -6.51 -10.50
N GLU A 187 20.31 -7.15 -11.43
CA GLU A 187 21.38 -8.11 -11.16
C GLU A 187 22.69 -7.60 -11.75
N LYS A 188 23.71 -7.47 -10.90
CA LYS A 188 25.01 -6.87 -11.25
C LYS A 188 24.83 -5.50 -11.91
N SER A 189 25.09 -5.39 -13.21
CA SER A 189 25.01 -4.16 -14.00
C SER A 189 23.86 -4.19 -15.02
N THR A 190 22.92 -5.12 -14.89
CA THR A 190 21.80 -5.32 -15.82
C THR A 190 20.48 -5.07 -15.12
N VAL A 191 19.59 -4.34 -15.79
CA VAL A 191 18.20 -4.09 -15.41
C VAL A 191 17.31 -4.92 -16.32
N LYS A 192 16.35 -5.64 -15.73
CA LYS A 192 15.37 -6.45 -16.47
C LYS A 192 13.95 -6.06 -16.06
N LEU A 193 13.06 -5.92 -17.02
CA LEU A 193 11.64 -5.67 -16.76
C LEU A 193 10.98 -6.95 -16.20
N ILE A 194 10.24 -6.82 -15.10
CA ILE A 194 9.39 -7.91 -14.59
C ILE A 194 8.08 -7.88 -15.38
N ARG A 195 7.76 -9.00 -16.03
CA ARG A 195 6.53 -9.19 -16.82
C ARG A 195 5.43 -9.83 -16.00
#